data_AF-A0A4S8HWQ2-F1
#
_entry.id   AF-A0A4S8HWQ2-F1
#
_cell.length_a   1.000
_cell.length_b   1.000
_cell.length_c   1.000
_cell.angle_alpha   90.00
_cell.angle_beta   90.00
_cell.angle_gamma   90.00
#
_symmetry.space_group_name_H-M   'P 1'
#
loop_
_entity.id
_entity.type
_entity.pdbx_description
1 polymer ?
#
loop_
_entity_poly.entity_id
_entity_poly.type
_entity_poly.pdbx_seq_one_letter_code
_entity_poly.pdbx_strand_id
1 'polypeptide(L)'
;MKKYLSFIIPGKPIIFCLLSFSILYPDIVFAYCNQHDTAYYYNERGKLLYRHVQATQPASYIIKTRKSFNQIFHDVPLDDSTIQVSADYNPATVIAISRPAARKVARRLRNGAVNDSLVMANIIPVLDKRIIRQMYDNIKSRCTASGPDGNEEHGGVVFPDGTVTCITGDPSDPRWFSGAALLIKEKALVYYHSHPDGDLEQQQSDDRADARNPNRVTFSQSNQVQLISYVQGPSRQDQEAVGEGMGYVFGMKAGGFIYIYDKEGVKATLPVRFVKKMKRSSNQKIKKIDSYFAGLLPALRLPYLF
;
A
#
# COMPACT_ATOMS: atom_id res chain seq x y z
N MET A 1 4.66 19.51 -73.55
CA MET A 1 4.25 19.46 -72.12
C MET A 1 4.77 18.20 -71.42
N LYS A 2 6.08 18.00 -71.31
CA LYS A 2 6.69 16.91 -70.51
C LYS A 2 8.09 17.30 -70.06
N LYS A 3 8.22 18.24 -69.13
CA LYS A 3 9.42 18.48 -68.31
C LYS A 3 8.92 18.99 -66.96
N TYR A 4 9.65 18.69 -65.88
CA TYR A 4 9.35 18.97 -64.47
C TYR A 4 8.56 17.88 -63.71
N LEU A 5 9.24 16.79 -63.38
CA LEU A 5 8.83 15.91 -62.25
C LEU A 5 10.00 15.08 -61.72
N SER A 6 11.15 15.71 -61.55
CA SER A 6 12.34 15.04 -61.00
C SER A 6 13.20 16.00 -60.20
N PHE A 7 12.64 16.56 -59.14
CA PHE A 7 13.39 17.16 -58.04
C PHE A 7 12.52 17.13 -56.79
N ILE A 8 13.17 17.01 -55.63
CA ILE A 8 12.61 16.89 -54.25
C ILE A 8 12.37 15.39 -53.92
N ILE A 9 13.17 14.68 -53.12
CA ILE A 9 13.75 14.97 -51.80
C ILE A 9 15.04 14.14 -51.61
N PRO A 10 16.17 14.68 -51.10
CA PRO A 10 17.26 13.88 -50.54
C PRO A 10 16.84 13.41 -49.13
N GLY A 11 15.78 12.61 -49.06
CA GLY A 11 15.20 12.11 -47.83
C GLY A 11 15.78 10.74 -47.55
N LYS A 12 16.51 10.60 -46.44
CA LYS A 12 17.16 9.36 -45.99
C LYS A 12 16.30 8.14 -46.34
N PRO A 13 16.77 7.17 -47.17
CA PRO A 13 15.97 6.05 -47.65
C PRO A 13 15.38 5.21 -46.51
N ILE A 14 16.02 5.26 -45.33
CA ILE A 14 15.53 4.69 -44.07
C ILE A 14 14.10 5.15 -43.73
N ILE A 15 13.73 6.40 -43.99
CA ILE A 15 12.38 6.91 -43.69
C ILE A 15 11.35 6.23 -44.57
N PHE A 16 11.64 6.04 -45.86
CA PHE A 16 10.74 5.33 -46.78
C PHE A 16 10.67 3.84 -46.48
N CYS A 17 11.77 3.21 -46.06
CA CYS A 17 11.77 1.83 -45.57
C CYS A 17 10.91 1.67 -44.31
N LEU A 18 11.02 2.59 -43.34
CA LEU A 18 10.20 2.57 -42.13
C LEU A 18 8.73 2.85 -42.42
N LEU A 19 8.43 3.78 -43.33
CA LEU A 19 7.07 4.11 -43.73
C LEU A 19 6.41 2.95 -44.50
N SER A 20 7.12 2.35 -45.45
CA SER A 20 6.63 1.17 -46.19
C SER A 20 6.46 -0.03 -45.28
N PHE A 21 7.36 -0.26 -44.32
CA PHE A 21 7.18 -1.29 -43.30
C PHE A 21 5.96 -1.02 -42.40
N SER A 22 5.68 0.24 -42.08
CA SER A 22 4.49 0.64 -41.30
C SER A 22 3.17 0.48 -42.07
N ILE A 23 3.20 0.63 -43.40
CA ILE A 23 2.03 0.44 -44.27
C ILE A 23 1.80 -1.05 -44.58
N LEU A 24 2.86 -1.83 -44.76
CA LEU A 24 2.78 -3.25 -45.12
C LEU A 24 2.53 -4.15 -43.90
N TYR A 25 2.98 -3.72 -42.71
CA TYR A 25 2.80 -4.46 -41.47
C TYR A 25 2.20 -3.56 -40.39
N PRO A 26 0.99 -2.98 -40.61
CA PRO A 26 0.36 -2.10 -39.65
C PRO A 26 0.17 -2.84 -38.32
N ASP A 27 -0.17 -4.12 -38.34
CA ASP A 27 -0.37 -4.93 -37.13
C ASP A 27 0.92 -5.08 -36.29
N ILE A 28 2.09 -5.16 -36.93
CA ILE A 28 3.39 -5.28 -36.25
C ILE A 28 3.83 -3.92 -35.69
N VAL A 29 3.61 -2.83 -36.44
CA VAL A 29 3.98 -1.47 -36.02
C VAL A 29 3.03 -0.93 -34.96
N PHE A 30 1.72 -1.16 -35.06
CA PHE A 30 0.75 -0.82 -34.03
C PHE A 30 0.89 -1.69 -32.77
N ALA A 31 1.29 -2.97 -32.89
CA ALA A 31 1.67 -3.78 -31.73
C ALA A 31 2.90 -3.23 -31.00
N TYR A 32 3.80 -2.53 -31.69
CA TYR A 32 4.97 -1.87 -31.09
C TYR A 32 4.64 -0.48 -30.50
N CYS A 33 3.66 0.24 -31.05
CA CYS A 33 3.25 1.57 -30.59
C CYS A 33 2.16 1.56 -29.50
N ASN A 34 1.39 0.48 -29.34
CA ASN A 34 0.38 0.31 -28.28
C ASN A 34 0.87 -0.60 -27.13
N GLN A 35 2.11 -0.43 -26.66
CA GLN A 35 2.54 -1.02 -25.38
C GLN A 35 1.77 -0.42 -24.20
N HIS A 36 0.50 -0.73 -23.93
CA HIS A 36 -0.09 -0.31 -22.63
C HIS A 36 -1.06 -1.27 -21.92
N ASP A 37 -1.20 -2.53 -22.35
CA ASP A 37 -1.90 -3.52 -21.52
C ASP A 37 -0.88 -4.45 -20.82
N THR A 38 -0.26 -3.91 -19.78
CA THR A 38 0.78 -4.62 -19.01
C THR A 38 0.34 -4.90 -17.58
N ALA A 39 0.54 -6.13 -17.11
CA ALA A 39 0.41 -6.47 -15.69
C ALA A 39 1.79 -6.60 -14.99
N TYR A 40 1.88 -6.12 -13.76
CA TYR A 40 3.11 -6.09 -12.97
C TYR A 40 3.02 -6.99 -11.75
N TYR A 41 4.05 -7.79 -11.51
CA TYR A 41 4.09 -8.74 -10.39
C TYR A 41 5.26 -8.41 -9.47
N TYR A 42 4.98 -8.15 -8.20
CA TYR A 42 5.95 -7.77 -7.19
C TYR A 42 6.06 -8.84 -6.10
N ASN A 43 7.21 -8.92 -5.44
CA ASN A 43 7.29 -9.59 -4.14
C ASN A 43 6.92 -8.63 -2.99
N GLU A 44 6.79 -9.17 -1.78
CA GLU A 44 6.53 -8.40 -0.54
C GLU A 44 7.56 -7.28 -0.25
N ARG A 45 8.74 -7.28 -0.89
CA ARG A 45 9.76 -6.22 -0.73
C ARG A 45 9.56 -5.08 -1.74
N GLY A 46 8.52 -5.16 -2.58
CA GLY A 46 8.26 -4.23 -3.68
C GLY A 46 9.21 -4.41 -4.87
N LYS A 47 9.95 -5.52 -4.96
CA LYS A 47 10.81 -5.82 -6.12
C LYS A 47 9.94 -6.41 -7.22
N LEU A 48 9.97 -5.79 -8.40
CA LEU A 48 9.36 -6.32 -9.61
C LEU A 48 10.00 -7.66 -9.99
N LEU A 49 9.17 -8.67 -10.20
CA LEU A 49 9.56 -10.02 -10.58
C LEU A 49 9.26 -10.31 -12.05
N TYR A 50 8.13 -9.82 -12.56
CA TYR A 50 7.66 -10.12 -13.91
C TYR A 50 6.78 -9.00 -14.45
N ARG A 51 6.83 -8.80 -15.77
CA ARG A 51 5.95 -7.92 -16.54
C ARG A 51 5.24 -8.78 -17.58
N HIS A 52 3.93 -8.85 -17.50
CA HIS A 52 3.12 -9.55 -18.48
C HIS A 52 2.66 -8.54 -19.52
N VAL A 53 3.28 -8.54 -20.70
CA VAL A 53 3.06 -7.52 -21.74
C VAL A 53 1.83 -7.77 -22.63
N GLN A 54 1.27 -8.97 -22.57
CA GLN A 54 0.07 -9.39 -23.29
C GLN A 54 -1.13 -9.52 -22.35
N ALA A 55 -1.13 -8.78 -21.23
CA ALA A 55 -2.18 -8.92 -20.24
C ALA A 55 -3.43 -8.29 -20.85
N THR A 56 -4.58 -8.93 -20.71
CA THR A 56 -5.83 -8.39 -21.25
C THR A 56 -6.23 -7.07 -20.60
N GLN A 57 -5.77 -6.84 -19.37
CA GLN A 57 -6.02 -5.61 -18.62
C GLN A 57 -4.78 -5.23 -17.79
N PRO A 58 -4.51 -3.93 -17.63
CA PRO A 58 -3.45 -3.45 -16.75
C PRO A 58 -3.80 -3.77 -15.29
N ALA A 59 -2.90 -4.47 -14.61
CA ALA A 59 -3.09 -4.86 -13.21
C ALA A 59 -1.77 -4.93 -12.47
N SER A 60 -1.82 -4.75 -11.15
CA SER A 60 -0.66 -4.94 -10.27
C SER A 60 -0.96 -6.04 -9.26
N TYR A 61 0.02 -6.91 -9.03
CA TYR A 61 -0.10 -8.05 -8.13
C TYR A 61 1.10 -8.12 -7.20
N ILE A 62 0.85 -8.58 -5.98
CA ILE A 62 1.90 -8.78 -4.97
C ILE A 62 1.78 -10.18 -4.39
N ILE A 63 2.89 -10.87 -4.22
CA ILE A 63 2.90 -12.13 -3.46
C ILE A 63 2.41 -11.86 -2.02
N LYS A 64 1.54 -12.72 -1.49
CA LYS A 64 1.10 -12.72 -0.08
C LYS A 64 2.27 -12.49 0.88
N THR A 65 1.99 -11.85 2.01
CA THR A 65 3.02 -11.54 3.01
C THR A 65 3.58 -12.82 3.63
N ARG A 66 4.90 -12.88 3.84
CA ARG A 66 5.55 -13.95 4.62
C ARG A 66 5.69 -13.59 6.10
N LYS A 67 5.25 -12.38 6.49
CA LYS A 67 5.32 -11.92 7.86
C LYS A 67 4.27 -12.64 8.69
N SER A 68 4.65 -13.18 9.85
CA SER A 68 3.69 -13.67 10.82
C SER A 68 2.95 -12.50 11.48
N PHE A 69 1.86 -12.81 12.18
CA PHE A 69 1.17 -11.89 13.10
C PHE A 69 2.15 -11.12 13.97
N ASN A 70 2.99 -11.87 14.67
CA ASN A 70 4.12 -11.40 15.45
C ASN A 70 5.03 -10.44 14.67
N GLN A 71 5.40 -10.70 13.42
CA GLN A 71 6.28 -9.79 12.65
C GLN A 71 5.59 -8.51 12.12
N ILE A 72 4.27 -8.41 12.26
CA ILE A 72 3.47 -7.22 11.90
C ILE A 72 3.17 -6.39 13.14
N PHE A 73 2.95 -7.05 14.29
CA PHE A 73 2.52 -6.39 15.53
C PHE A 73 3.56 -6.38 16.66
N HIS A 74 4.70 -7.09 16.56
CA HIS A 74 5.81 -7.08 17.56
C HIS A 74 6.74 -5.87 17.49
N ASP A 75 6.31 -4.76 16.90
CA ASP A 75 6.82 -3.45 17.34
C ASP A 75 6.36 -3.16 18.80
N VAL A 76 5.51 -4.03 19.34
CA VAL A 76 5.13 -4.16 20.74
C VAL A 76 5.87 -5.39 21.34
N PRO A 77 6.91 -5.21 22.15
CA PRO A 77 7.44 -6.30 22.96
C PRO A 77 6.44 -6.64 24.08
N LEU A 78 6.13 -7.93 24.26
CA LEU A 78 5.18 -8.40 25.29
C LEU A 78 5.64 -8.10 26.73
N ASP A 79 6.94 -7.90 26.93
CA ASP A 79 7.58 -7.77 28.25
C ASP A 79 8.38 -6.45 28.42
N ASP A 80 8.28 -5.51 27.47
CA ASP A 80 8.95 -4.22 27.60
C ASP A 80 8.01 -3.23 28.27
N SER A 81 8.25 -2.97 29.56
CA SER A 81 7.50 -1.99 30.36
C SER A 81 7.58 -0.57 29.80
N THR A 82 8.40 -0.32 28.78
CA THR A 82 8.48 0.97 28.10
C THR A 82 7.49 1.14 26.96
N ILE A 83 6.78 0.09 26.50
CA ILE A 83 5.83 0.17 25.38
C ILE A 83 4.44 -0.29 25.84
N GLN A 84 3.51 0.66 25.94
CA GLN A 84 2.12 0.38 26.30
C GLN A 84 1.25 0.26 25.04
N VAL A 85 0.64 -0.91 24.81
CA VAL A 85 -0.48 -1.05 23.87
C VAL A 85 -1.76 -0.65 24.58
N SER A 86 -2.69 0.01 23.87
CA SER A 86 -4.05 0.13 24.38
C SER A 86 -4.58 -1.25 24.76
N ALA A 87 -5.16 -1.37 25.96
CA ALA A 87 -5.76 -2.61 26.45
C ALA A 87 -6.85 -3.14 25.50
N ASP A 88 -7.43 -2.24 24.69
CA ASP A 88 -8.52 -2.53 23.77
C ASP A 88 -8.06 -2.61 22.31
N TYR A 89 -6.76 -2.46 22.02
CA TYR A 89 -6.26 -2.63 20.66
C TYR A 89 -6.37 -4.10 20.25
N ASN A 90 -7.39 -4.42 19.46
CA ASN A 90 -7.61 -5.73 18.89
C ASN A 90 -6.95 -5.78 17.50
N PRO A 91 -5.84 -6.52 17.30
CA PRO A 91 -5.15 -6.54 16.01
C PRO A 91 -5.94 -7.30 14.93
N ALA A 92 -5.78 -6.88 13.67
CA ALA A 92 -6.33 -7.63 12.54
C ALA A 92 -5.71 -9.04 12.42
N THR A 93 -6.44 -9.99 11.82
CA THR A 93 -5.87 -11.29 11.45
C THR A 93 -4.79 -11.15 10.39
N VAL A 94 -3.87 -12.12 10.32
CA VAL A 94 -2.80 -12.13 9.30
C VAL A 94 -2.85 -13.43 8.52
N ILE A 95 -3.05 -13.33 7.21
CA ILE A 95 -3.10 -14.46 6.27
C ILE A 95 -1.77 -14.54 5.53
N ALA A 96 -0.80 -15.17 6.16
CA ALA A 96 0.56 -15.27 5.66
C ALA A 96 0.77 -16.50 4.75
N ILE A 97 1.71 -16.39 3.81
CA ILE A 97 2.26 -17.50 3.04
C ILE A 97 3.58 -17.98 3.66
N SER A 98 3.82 -19.29 3.64
CA SER A 98 5.11 -19.85 4.08
C SER A 98 6.28 -19.35 3.22
N ARG A 99 7.46 -19.19 3.83
CA ARG A 99 8.67 -18.75 3.12
C ARG A 99 9.03 -19.65 1.93
N PRO A 100 8.97 -21.00 2.03
CA PRO A 100 9.24 -21.87 0.88
C PRO A 100 8.23 -21.67 -0.25
N ALA A 101 6.92 -21.54 0.06
CA ALA A 101 5.90 -21.32 -0.95
C ALA A 101 6.09 -19.98 -1.66
N ALA A 102 6.37 -18.90 -0.94
CA ALA A 102 6.66 -17.60 -1.55
C ALA A 102 7.89 -17.62 -2.48
N ARG A 103 8.94 -18.39 -2.14
CA ARG A 103 10.09 -18.59 -3.03
C ARG A 103 9.69 -19.34 -4.31
N LYS A 104 8.87 -20.38 -4.20
CA LYS A 104 8.36 -21.14 -5.35
C LYS A 104 7.51 -20.25 -6.27
N VAL A 105 6.57 -19.48 -5.71
CA VAL A 105 5.75 -18.49 -6.44
C VAL A 105 6.64 -17.48 -7.17
N ALA A 106 7.61 -16.89 -6.46
CA ALA A 106 8.51 -15.91 -7.07
C ALA A 106 9.33 -16.49 -8.23
N ARG A 107 9.75 -17.76 -8.14
CA ARG A 107 10.45 -18.45 -9.23
C ARG A 107 9.53 -18.68 -10.43
N ARG A 108 8.29 -19.14 -10.20
CA ARG A 108 7.28 -19.35 -11.26
C ARG A 108 6.98 -18.04 -11.99
N LEU A 109 6.77 -16.95 -11.25
CA LEU A 109 6.55 -15.62 -11.83
C LEU A 109 7.71 -15.16 -12.70
N ARG A 110 8.97 -15.31 -12.25
CA ARG A 110 10.14 -14.95 -13.07
C ARG A 110 10.23 -15.72 -14.38
N ASN A 111 9.68 -16.93 -14.42
CA ASN A 111 9.62 -17.76 -15.62
C ASN A 111 8.34 -17.50 -16.46
N GLY A 112 7.55 -16.48 -16.13
CA GLY A 112 6.33 -16.12 -16.85
C GLY A 112 5.12 -17.03 -16.58
N ALA A 113 5.21 -17.96 -15.62
CA ALA A 113 4.14 -18.89 -15.28
C ALA A 113 3.07 -18.21 -14.40
N VAL A 114 2.41 -17.18 -14.92
CA VAL A 114 1.41 -16.37 -14.17
C VAL A 114 0.11 -17.13 -13.90
N ASN A 115 -0.26 -18.08 -14.76
CA ASN A 115 -1.47 -18.89 -14.65
C ASN A 115 -1.27 -20.19 -13.83
N ASP A 116 -0.07 -20.40 -13.25
CA ASP A 116 0.21 -21.53 -12.38
C ASP A 116 -0.69 -21.45 -11.12
N SER A 117 -1.32 -22.56 -10.73
CA SER A 117 -2.28 -22.58 -9.62
C SER A 117 -1.68 -22.13 -8.29
N LEU A 118 -0.39 -22.43 -8.06
CA LEU A 118 0.33 -21.96 -6.88
C LEU A 118 0.51 -20.45 -6.92
N VAL A 119 0.74 -19.86 -8.09
CA VAL A 119 0.86 -18.41 -8.27
C VAL A 119 -0.48 -17.74 -8.00
N MET A 120 -1.53 -18.17 -8.68
CA MET A 120 -2.88 -17.58 -8.56
C MET A 120 -3.42 -17.62 -7.12
N ALA A 121 -3.17 -18.70 -6.38
CA ALA A 121 -3.60 -18.81 -4.98
C ALA A 121 -2.83 -17.88 -4.01
N ASN A 122 -1.71 -17.29 -4.44
CA ASN A 122 -0.76 -16.61 -3.57
C ASN A 122 -0.36 -15.21 -4.03
N ILE A 123 -1.00 -14.68 -5.06
CA ILE A 123 -0.90 -13.27 -5.45
C ILE A 123 -2.14 -12.53 -4.99
N ILE A 124 -1.95 -11.27 -4.59
CA ILE A 124 -2.99 -10.36 -4.15
C ILE A 124 -3.05 -9.23 -5.18
N PRO A 125 -4.22 -8.98 -5.81
CA PRO A 125 -4.39 -7.82 -6.66
C PRO A 125 -4.26 -6.55 -5.83
N VAL A 126 -3.58 -5.54 -6.37
CA VAL A 126 -3.39 -4.24 -5.73
C VAL A 126 -3.63 -3.13 -6.73
N LEU A 127 -3.89 -1.94 -6.22
CA LEU A 127 -4.02 -0.75 -7.03
C LEU A 127 -2.73 -0.47 -7.81
N ASP A 128 -2.86 0.28 -8.92
CA ASP A 128 -1.71 0.79 -9.64
C ASP A 128 -0.80 1.56 -8.68
N LYS A 129 0.50 1.29 -8.75
CA LYS A 129 1.50 1.92 -7.87
C LYS A 129 1.41 3.46 -7.85
N ARG A 130 0.95 4.11 -8.94
CA ARG A 130 0.72 5.55 -9.02
C ARG A 130 -0.40 6.01 -8.10
N ILE A 131 -1.48 5.24 -8.01
CA ILE A 131 -2.59 5.50 -7.08
C ILE A 131 -2.10 5.30 -5.64
N ILE A 132 -1.35 4.23 -5.37
CA ILE A 132 -0.76 4.01 -4.03
C ILE A 132 0.19 5.17 -3.66
N ARG A 133 0.91 5.72 -4.63
CA ARG A 133 1.73 6.92 -4.42
C ARG A 133 0.89 8.16 -4.10
N GLN A 134 -0.23 8.37 -4.79
CA GLN A 134 -1.13 9.48 -4.50
C GLN A 134 -1.72 9.37 -3.10
N MET A 135 -2.18 8.18 -2.67
CA MET A 135 -2.61 7.92 -1.29
C MET A 135 -1.51 8.33 -0.28
N TYR A 136 -0.26 7.94 -0.54
CA TYR A 136 0.88 8.30 0.30
C TYR A 136 1.19 9.80 0.33
N ASP A 137 1.16 10.47 -0.82
CA ASP A 137 1.41 11.90 -0.91
C ASP A 137 0.30 12.70 -0.20
N ASN A 138 -0.95 12.26 -0.34
CA ASN A 138 -2.12 12.78 0.39
C ASN A 138 -1.89 12.74 1.90
N ILE A 139 -1.54 11.57 2.44
CA ILE A 139 -1.17 11.38 3.86
C ILE A 139 -0.03 12.32 4.28
N LYS A 140 1.06 12.36 3.52
CA LYS A 140 2.22 13.22 3.88
C LYS A 140 1.92 14.71 3.80
N SER A 141 0.96 15.11 2.98
CA SER A 141 0.48 16.49 2.88
C SER A 141 -0.59 16.86 3.92
N ARG A 142 -0.98 15.93 4.80
CA ARG A 142 -2.02 16.11 5.83
C ARG A 142 -3.36 16.61 5.28
N CYS A 143 -3.71 16.24 4.06
CA CYS A 143 -4.98 16.62 3.41
C CYS A 143 -5.31 18.13 3.39
N THR A 144 -4.32 19.03 3.31
CA THR A 144 -4.48 20.50 3.46
C THR A 144 -4.86 21.00 4.86
N ALA A 145 -5.01 20.11 5.84
CA ALA A 145 -5.33 20.49 7.22
C ALA A 145 -4.10 21.05 7.95
N SER A 146 -4.26 22.26 8.48
CA SER A 146 -3.29 23.02 9.26
C SER A 146 -3.40 22.77 10.77
N GLY A 147 -3.67 21.51 11.16
CA GLY A 147 -3.73 21.10 12.56
C GLY A 147 -2.36 21.19 13.24
N PRO A 148 -2.26 21.73 14.47
CA PRO A 148 -0.99 21.91 15.18
C PRO A 148 -0.37 20.58 15.64
N ASP A 149 -1.15 19.50 15.73
CA ASP A 149 -0.74 18.27 16.40
C ASP A 149 -0.47 17.14 15.40
N GLY A 150 0.72 16.54 15.49
CA GLY A 150 1.19 15.48 14.60
C GLY A 150 0.58 14.09 14.83
N ASN A 151 -0.54 14.02 15.56
CA ASN A 151 -1.16 12.77 16.04
C ASN A 151 -2.51 12.47 15.38
N GLU A 152 -2.77 13.05 14.22
CA GLU A 152 -3.98 12.81 13.42
C GLU A 152 -3.76 11.66 12.44
N GLU A 153 -4.80 10.85 12.22
CA GLU A 153 -4.84 9.94 11.09
C GLU A 153 -5.26 10.67 9.82
N HIS A 154 -4.56 10.39 8.73
CA HIS A 154 -4.90 10.91 7.41
C HIS A 154 -5.22 9.74 6.49
N GLY A 155 -6.22 9.90 5.63
CA GLY A 155 -6.70 8.81 4.80
C GLY A 155 -7.64 9.29 3.71
N GLY A 156 -8.55 8.42 3.30
CA GLY A 156 -9.55 8.71 2.29
C GLY A 156 -10.03 7.45 1.58
N VAL A 157 -10.62 7.66 0.40
CA VAL A 157 -11.11 6.61 -0.48
C VAL A 157 -10.52 6.71 -1.86
N VAL A 158 -10.42 5.56 -2.52
CA VAL A 158 -10.19 5.48 -3.96
C VAL A 158 -11.48 5.03 -4.62
N PHE A 159 -11.93 5.78 -5.62
CA PHE A 159 -13.10 5.46 -6.42
C PHE A 159 -12.73 4.60 -7.64
N PRO A 160 -13.70 3.91 -8.27
CA PRO A 160 -13.45 3.06 -9.44
C PRO A 160 -12.80 3.78 -10.64
N ASP A 161 -12.96 5.09 -10.76
CA ASP A 161 -12.35 5.91 -11.81
C ASP A 161 -10.87 6.25 -11.55
N GLY A 162 -10.34 5.86 -10.39
CA GLY A 162 -8.99 6.14 -9.93
C GLY A 162 -8.85 7.46 -9.16
N THR A 163 -9.95 8.18 -8.91
CA THR A 163 -9.95 9.39 -8.08
C THR A 163 -9.63 9.02 -6.62
N VAL A 164 -8.68 9.76 -6.03
CA VAL A 164 -8.24 9.56 -4.63
C VAL A 164 -8.65 10.78 -3.82
N THR A 165 -9.50 10.60 -2.81
CA THR A 165 -9.88 11.66 -1.87
C THR A 165 -8.90 11.76 -0.73
N CYS A 166 -8.98 12.83 0.07
CA CYS A 166 -8.18 12.97 1.29
C CYS A 166 -9.10 13.42 2.42
N ILE A 167 -9.06 12.71 3.55
CA ILE A 167 -9.84 12.99 4.76
C ILE A 167 -8.87 12.95 5.93
N THR A 168 -8.98 13.91 6.85
CA THR A 168 -8.25 13.93 8.12
C THR A 168 -9.22 13.54 9.23
N GLY A 169 -8.81 12.59 10.07
CA GLY A 169 -9.55 12.18 11.26
C GLY A 169 -9.30 13.14 12.42
N ASP A 170 -10.05 12.97 13.51
CA ASP A 170 -9.83 13.74 14.72
C ASP A 170 -8.45 13.41 15.33
N PRO A 171 -7.76 14.36 16.00
CA PRO A 171 -6.53 14.09 16.71
C PRO A 171 -6.73 13.00 17.77
N SER A 172 -5.85 12.00 17.81
CA SER A 172 -5.79 11.04 18.92
C SER A 172 -4.66 11.39 19.88
N ASP A 173 -4.92 11.42 21.19
CA ASP A 173 -3.85 11.47 22.20
C ASP A 173 -3.33 10.04 22.43
N PRO A 174 -2.03 9.77 22.25
CA PRO A 174 -1.45 8.46 22.54
C PRO A 174 -1.44 8.10 24.03
N ARG A 175 -1.98 8.89 24.95
CA ARG A 175 -2.15 8.51 26.37
C ARG A 175 -3.56 8.01 26.67
N TRP A 176 -4.54 8.53 25.95
CA TRP A 176 -5.96 8.24 26.13
C TRP A 176 -6.54 7.40 24.99
N PHE A 177 -5.77 7.23 23.90
CA PHE A 177 -5.94 6.31 22.78
C PHE A 177 -7.40 6.05 22.35
N SER A 178 -8.20 7.11 22.22
CA SER A 178 -9.37 7.05 21.35
C SER A 178 -8.85 6.99 19.92
N GLY A 179 -8.87 5.79 19.31
CA GLY A 179 -8.37 5.59 17.96
C GLY A 179 -8.88 6.69 17.02
N ALA A 180 -7.97 7.31 16.28
CA ALA A 180 -8.32 8.35 15.33
C ALA A 180 -9.06 7.70 14.14
N ALA A 181 -10.33 7.38 14.34
CA ALA A 181 -11.10 6.62 13.39
C ALA A 181 -11.55 7.51 12.23
N LEU A 182 -11.31 7.06 10.99
CA LEU A 182 -11.93 7.65 9.81
C LEU A 182 -13.25 6.94 9.50
N LEU A 183 -14.36 7.60 9.79
CA LEU A 183 -15.70 7.09 9.45
C LEU A 183 -16.07 7.47 8.02
N ILE A 184 -16.08 6.50 7.11
CA ILE A 184 -16.32 6.73 5.68
C ILE A 184 -17.60 6.00 5.23
N LYS A 185 -18.59 6.74 4.70
CA LYS A 185 -19.96 6.24 4.44
C LYS A 185 -20.25 5.82 2.99
N GLU A 186 -19.31 5.96 2.06
CA GLU A 186 -19.55 5.72 0.63
C GLU A 186 -18.98 4.39 0.13
N LYS A 187 -19.62 3.81 -0.90
CA LYS A 187 -19.19 2.58 -1.57
C LYS A 187 -17.95 2.86 -2.43
N ALA A 188 -16.78 2.72 -1.83
CA ALA A 188 -15.49 2.93 -2.47
C ALA A 188 -14.90 1.64 -3.05
N LEU A 189 -13.92 1.78 -3.95
CA LEU A 189 -13.11 0.64 -4.40
C LEU A 189 -12.13 0.20 -3.30
N VAL A 190 -11.54 1.19 -2.61
CA VAL A 190 -10.54 1.02 -1.57
C VAL A 190 -10.68 2.09 -0.50
N TYR A 191 -10.49 1.70 0.76
CA TYR A 191 -10.30 2.60 1.90
C TYR A 191 -8.83 2.64 2.28
N TYR A 192 -8.34 3.81 2.66
CA TYR A 192 -6.96 3.92 3.14
C TYR A 192 -6.80 4.95 4.24
N HIS A 193 -5.84 4.71 5.13
CA HIS A 193 -5.45 5.67 6.16
C HIS A 193 -4.02 5.41 6.65
N SER A 194 -3.51 6.30 7.50
CA SER A 194 -2.19 6.19 8.11
C SER A 194 -2.27 6.29 9.61
N HIS A 195 -1.56 5.44 10.33
CA HIS A 195 -1.36 5.63 11.75
C HIS A 195 -0.25 6.64 12.00
N PRO A 196 -0.34 7.50 13.04
CA PRO A 196 0.67 8.50 13.33
C PRO A 196 2.05 7.89 13.61
N ASP A 197 3.11 8.67 13.38
CA ASP A 197 4.50 8.31 13.72
C ASP A 197 5.01 8.99 14.99
N GLY A 198 4.13 9.67 15.74
CA GLY A 198 4.46 10.30 17.01
C GLY A 198 4.70 9.28 18.13
N ASP A 199 5.69 9.57 18.96
CA ASP A 199 5.97 8.86 20.21
C ASP A 199 5.81 9.85 21.38
N LEU A 200 5.33 9.38 22.54
CA LEU A 200 5.27 10.16 23.77
C LEU A 200 6.23 9.61 24.81
N GLU A 201 7.08 10.49 25.33
CA GLU A 201 7.90 10.23 26.51
C GLU A 201 7.05 10.41 27.77
N GLN A 202 6.78 9.31 28.48
CA GLN A 202 6.20 9.33 29.81
C GLN A 202 7.30 9.13 30.84
N GLN A 203 7.58 10.17 31.62
CA GLN A 203 8.46 10.05 32.78
C GLN A 203 7.70 9.29 33.87
N GLN A 204 8.17 8.10 34.28
CA GLN A 204 7.63 7.46 35.47
C GLN A 204 7.95 8.34 36.67
N SER A 205 6.90 8.78 37.37
CA SER A 205 7.07 9.49 38.64
C SER A 205 7.62 8.51 39.65
N ASP A 206 8.82 8.77 40.18
CA ASP A 206 9.31 8.11 41.38
C ASP A 206 8.20 8.11 42.44
N ASP A 207 7.97 6.97 43.08
CA ASP A 207 7.02 6.81 44.18
C ASP A 207 7.23 7.92 45.22
N ARG A 208 6.37 8.95 45.17
CA ARG A 208 6.43 10.09 46.10
C ARG A 208 6.19 9.68 47.56
N ALA A 209 5.79 8.43 47.81
CA ALA A 209 5.62 7.86 49.12
C ALA A 209 6.96 7.62 49.86
N ASP A 210 8.08 7.45 49.14
CA ASP A 210 9.36 7.01 49.72
C ASP A 210 10.39 8.15 49.95
N ALA A 211 10.04 9.39 49.60
CA ALA A 211 10.93 10.55 49.65
C ALA A 211 11.24 11.09 51.08
N ARG A 212 10.71 10.45 52.14
CA ARG A 212 10.88 10.90 53.54
C ARG A 212 11.74 9.98 54.41
N ASN A 213 12.55 9.09 53.83
CA ASN A 213 13.51 8.30 54.61
C ASN A 213 14.88 9.01 54.70
N PRO A 214 15.25 9.60 55.85
CA PRO A 214 16.48 10.37 56.00
C PRO A 214 17.77 9.54 55.98
N ASN A 215 17.69 8.20 56.00
CA ASN A 215 18.84 7.30 56.08
C ASN A 215 19.19 6.60 54.75
N ARG A 216 18.58 6.99 53.63
CA ARG A 216 18.82 6.33 52.33
C ARG A 216 19.73 7.17 51.43
N VAL A 217 20.85 6.58 51.01
CA VAL A 217 21.67 7.12 49.91
C VAL A 217 20.99 6.76 48.59
N THR A 218 20.31 7.71 47.97
CA THR A 218 19.72 7.55 46.63
C THR A 218 20.82 7.72 45.58
N PHE A 219 21.17 6.63 44.91
CA PHE A 219 21.82 6.72 43.61
C PHE A 219 20.74 7.14 42.60
N SER A 220 20.74 8.40 42.14
CA SER A 220 19.83 8.88 41.08
C SER A 220 20.27 8.34 39.71
N GLN A 221 20.18 7.03 39.52
CA GLN A 221 20.37 6.41 38.22
C GLN A 221 19.10 5.69 37.82
N SER A 222 18.17 6.45 37.27
CA SER A 222 17.41 6.16 36.05
C SER A 222 16.05 6.86 36.13
N ASN A 223 15.96 8.07 35.55
CA ASN A 223 14.67 8.49 34.99
C ASN A 223 14.31 7.44 33.94
N GLN A 224 13.50 6.45 34.30
CA GLN A 224 12.94 5.52 33.33
C GLN A 224 11.91 6.31 32.51
N VAL A 225 12.31 6.71 31.31
CA VAL A 225 11.43 7.32 30.32
C VAL A 225 10.77 6.17 29.56
N GLN A 226 9.45 6.03 29.72
CA GLN A 226 8.62 5.10 28.97
C GLN A 226 8.23 5.75 27.64
N LEU A 227 8.44 5.07 26.51
CA LEU A 227 8.15 5.61 25.17
C LEU A 227 6.88 4.95 24.63
N ILE A 228 5.78 5.69 24.67
CA ILE A 228 4.50 5.23 24.15
C ILE A 228 4.44 5.51 22.65
N SER A 229 4.10 4.49 21.85
CA SER A 229 4.08 4.62 20.39
C SER A 229 2.89 3.92 19.74
N TYR A 230 2.43 4.43 18.59
CA TYR A 230 1.30 3.84 17.86
C TYR A 230 1.67 2.51 17.20
N VAL A 231 0.78 1.52 17.33
CA VAL A 231 0.81 0.29 16.52
C VAL A 231 0.59 0.69 15.06
N GLN A 232 1.42 0.14 14.15
CA GLN A 232 1.44 0.60 12.76
C GLN A 232 0.58 -0.27 11.81
N GLY A 233 0.24 -1.49 12.22
CA GLY A 233 -0.64 -2.39 11.45
C GLY A 233 -2.12 -2.07 11.67
N PRO A 234 -3.05 -2.62 10.87
CA PRO A 234 -4.48 -2.43 11.04
C PRO A 234 -5.02 -3.13 12.29
N SER A 235 -6.07 -2.55 12.86
CA SER A 235 -6.91 -3.14 13.90
C SER A 235 -8.01 -4.04 13.32
N ARG A 236 -8.70 -4.78 14.20
CA ARG A 236 -9.88 -5.56 13.86
C ARG A 236 -11.03 -4.68 13.39
N GLN A 237 -11.19 -3.51 14.00
CA GLN A 237 -12.20 -2.53 13.61
C GLN A 237 -11.97 -2.05 12.17
N ASP A 238 -10.73 -1.79 11.79
CA ASP A 238 -10.38 -1.45 10.40
C ASP A 238 -10.76 -2.58 9.44
N GLN A 239 -10.42 -3.82 9.82
CA GLN A 239 -10.74 -5.02 9.07
C GLN A 239 -12.25 -5.22 8.89
N GLU A 240 -13.06 -4.94 9.90
CA GLU A 240 -14.51 -5.06 9.83
C GLU A 240 -15.13 -3.92 9.00
N ALA A 241 -14.61 -2.70 9.15
CA ALA A 241 -15.10 -1.51 8.46
C ALA A 241 -14.90 -1.58 6.93
N VAL A 242 -13.87 -2.29 6.45
CA VAL A 242 -13.60 -2.42 5.00
C VAL A 242 -14.68 -3.21 4.25
N GLY A 243 -15.44 -4.06 4.94
CA GLY A 243 -16.46 -4.94 4.35
C GLY A 243 -15.89 -5.83 3.24
N GLU A 244 -16.55 -5.84 2.08
CA GLU A 244 -16.11 -6.61 0.91
C GLU A 244 -14.96 -5.94 0.11
N GLY A 245 -14.51 -4.76 0.54
CA GLY A 245 -13.47 -3.98 -0.12
C GLY A 245 -12.05 -4.40 0.26
N MET A 246 -11.09 -3.67 -0.30
CA MET A 246 -9.68 -3.75 0.09
C MET A 246 -9.28 -2.50 0.88
N GLY A 247 -8.52 -2.70 1.95
CA GLY A 247 -8.04 -1.65 2.84
C GLY A 247 -6.53 -1.48 2.77
N TYR A 248 -6.05 -0.25 2.96
CA TYR A 248 -4.63 0.09 3.00
C TYR A 248 -4.31 0.90 4.26
N VAL A 249 -3.51 0.34 5.18
CA VAL A 249 -2.94 1.12 6.30
C VAL A 249 -1.49 1.44 6.01
N PHE A 250 -1.14 2.71 6.13
CA PHE A 250 0.24 3.20 6.00
C PHE A 250 0.86 3.38 7.39
N GLY A 251 1.79 2.49 7.74
CA GLY A 251 2.66 2.67 8.90
C GLY A 251 3.71 3.74 8.61
N MET A 252 3.61 4.89 9.27
CA MET A 252 4.39 6.08 8.98
C MET A 252 5.74 6.13 9.70
N LYS A 253 5.97 5.26 10.69
CA LYS A 253 7.27 5.10 11.35
C LYS A 253 8.42 4.85 10.35
N ALA A 254 9.64 5.18 10.77
CA ALA A 254 10.82 4.99 9.93
C ALA A 254 10.97 3.52 9.51
N GLY A 255 11.00 3.27 8.18
CA GLY A 255 11.06 1.91 7.65
C GLY A 255 9.72 1.16 7.60
N GLY A 256 8.61 1.84 7.91
CA GLY A 256 7.27 1.29 7.97
C GLY A 256 6.76 0.62 6.69
N PHE A 257 5.62 -0.04 6.83
CA PHE A 257 4.96 -0.83 5.80
C PHE A 257 3.61 -0.23 5.41
N ILE A 258 3.19 -0.54 4.19
CA ILE A 258 1.83 -0.43 3.69
C ILE A 258 1.22 -1.81 3.89
N TYR A 259 0.21 -1.91 4.74
CA TYR A 259 -0.53 -3.12 5.02
C TYR A 259 -1.75 -3.17 4.11
N ILE A 260 -1.91 -4.27 3.39
CA ILE A 260 -3.01 -4.49 2.46
C ILE A 260 -3.87 -5.61 3.02
N TYR A 261 -5.13 -5.31 3.30
CA TYR A 261 -6.04 -6.18 4.02
C TYR A 261 -7.43 -6.17 3.40
N ASP A 262 -8.23 -7.15 3.79
CA ASP A 262 -9.68 -7.22 3.56
C ASP A 262 -10.36 -7.77 4.83
N LYS A 263 -11.65 -8.11 4.75
CA LYS A 263 -12.41 -8.70 5.88
C LYS A 263 -11.79 -9.96 6.49
N GLU A 264 -10.95 -10.70 5.77
CA GLU A 264 -10.29 -11.90 6.31
C GLU A 264 -8.99 -11.55 7.04
N GLY A 265 -8.44 -10.35 6.81
CA GLY A 265 -7.27 -9.80 7.49
C GLY A 265 -6.18 -9.31 6.54
N VAL A 266 -4.98 -9.13 7.07
CA VAL A 266 -3.81 -8.67 6.31
C VAL A 266 -3.32 -9.77 5.37
N LYS A 267 -3.33 -9.50 4.06
CA LYS A 267 -2.93 -10.45 3.01
C LYS A 267 -1.57 -10.15 2.41
N ALA A 268 -1.20 -8.87 2.32
CA ALA A 268 0.07 -8.44 1.74
C ALA A 268 0.66 -7.25 2.50
N THR A 269 1.98 -7.10 2.39
CA THR A 269 2.70 -5.94 2.92
C THR A 269 3.68 -5.43 1.88
N LEU A 270 3.81 -4.12 1.78
CA LEU A 270 4.84 -3.45 0.99
C LEU A 270 5.63 -2.50 1.89
N PRO A 271 6.95 -2.33 1.71
CA PRO A 271 7.65 -1.30 2.45
C PRO A 271 7.26 0.09 1.90
N VAL A 272 7.07 1.11 2.74
CA VAL A 272 6.72 2.49 2.31
C VAL A 272 7.75 3.04 1.30
N ARG A 273 9.01 2.58 1.37
CA ARG A 273 10.04 2.92 0.36
C ARG A 273 9.67 2.53 -1.07
N PHE A 274 8.76 1.57 -1.24
CA PHE A 274 8.21 1.17 -2.55
C PHE A 274 7.59 2.37 -3.26
N VAL A 275 6.83 3.19 -2.52
CA VAL A 275 6.24 4.42 -3.07
C VAL A 275 7.20 5.60 -3.07
N LYS A 276 8.06 5.74 -2.05
CA LYS A 276 9.05 6.85 -1.98
C LYS A 276 9.98 6.92 -3.19
N LYS A 277 10.43 5.76 -3.71
CA LYS A 277 11.38 5.67 -4.83
C LYS A 277 10.80 6.10 -6.18
N MET A 278 9.49 6.28 -6.28
CA MET A 278 8.88 6.79 -7.50
C MET A 278 9.19 8.28 -7.60
N LYS A 279 9.81 8.72 -8.72
CA LYS A 279 9.89 10.15 -9.06
C LYS A 279 8.48 10.72 -8.96
N ARG A 280 8.31 11.88 -8.31
CA ARG A 280 7.02 12.60 -8.30
C ARG A 280 6.51 12.63 -9.73
N SER A 281 5.42 11.91 -9.99
CA SER A 281 4.81 11.89 -11.31
C SER A 281 4.34 13.32 -11.55
N SER A 282 4.97 14.00 -12.52
CA SER A 282 4.58 15.34 -12.93
C SER A 282 3.17 15.27 -13.53
N ASN A 283 2.13 15.63 -12.77
CA ASN A 283 0.76 15.97 -13.22
C ASN A 283 0.15 15.16 -14.39
N GLN A 284 0.59 13.92 -14.63
CA GLN A 284 0.02 13.10 -15.69
C GLN A 284 -1.32 12.62 -15.18
N LYS A 285 -2.41 13.13 -15.80
CA LYS A 285 -3.76 12.61 -15.63
C LYS A 285 -3.68 11.09 -15.73
N ILE A 286 -3.94 10.41 -14.62
CA ILE A 286 -4.07 8.95 -14.60
C ILE A 286 -5.20 8.65 -15.59
N LYS A 287 -4.91 7.87 -16.64
CA LYS A 287 -5.94 7.42 -17.56
C LYS A 287 -6.99 6.70 -16.73
N LYS A 288 -8.26 7.11 -16.90
CA LYS A 288 -9.44 6.53 -16.27
C LYS A 288 -9.28 5.01 -16.28
N ILE A 289 -9.27 4.41 -15.09
CA ILE A 289 -9.38 2.96 -14.99
C ILE A 289 -10.80 2.64 -15.43
N ASP A 290 -10.94 1.83 -16.49
CA ASP A 290 -12.26 1.34 -16.86
C ASP A 290 -12.82 0.57 -15.67
N SER A 291 -13.94 1.08 -15.15
CA SER A 291 -14.64 0.68 -13.92
C SER A 291 -15.12 -0.78 -13.87
N TYR A 292 -14.68 -1.62 -14.81
CA TYR A 292 -14.99 -3.05 -14.86
C TYR A 292 -14.40 -3.84 -13.67
N PHE A 293 -13.37 -3.33 -12.99
CA PHE A 293 -12.80 -4.02 -11.82
C PHE A 293 -13.70 -4.01 -10.57
N ALA A 294 -14.63 -3.05 -10.45
CA ALA A 294 -15.61 -3.09 -9.35
C ALA A 294 -16.65 -4.21 -9.51
N GLY A 295 -16.77 -4.80 -10.70
CA GLY A 295 -17.68 -5.92 -11.00
C GLY A 295 -17.02 -7.30 -11.08
N LEU A 296 -15.70 -7.41 -10.85
CA LEU A 296 -14.92 -8.64 -11.05
C LEU A 296 -14.13 -9.11 -9.83
N LEU A 297 -14.43 -8.60 -8.63
CA LEU A 297 -14.27 -9.44 -7.44
C LEU A 297 -15.25 -10.61 -7.59
N PRO A 298 -14.80 -11.87 -7.53
CA PRO A 298 -15.63 -12.99 -7.92
C PRO A 298 -16.87 -13.02 -7.05
N ALA A 299 -18.03 -12.87 -7.70
CA ALA A 299 -19.23 -13.56 -7.30
C ALA A 299 -18.91 -15.07 -7.34
N LEU A 300 -18.23 -15.56 -6.31
CA LEU A 300 -18.32 -16.95 -5.91
C LEU A 300 -19.80 -17.14 -5.59
N ARG A 301 -20.50 -17.72 -6.57
CA ARG A 301 -21.86 -18.20 -6.42
C ARG A 301 -21.92 -19.11 -5.19
N LEU A 302 -22.45 -18.59 -4.10
CA LEU A 302 -23.06 -19.42 -3.06
C LEU A 302 -24.56 -19.47 -3.39
N PRO A 303 -25.09 -20.61 -3.85
CA PRO A 303 -26.51 -20.86 -3.71
C PRO A 303 -26.77 -21.13 -2.22
N TYR A 304 -27.92 -20.67 -1.71
CA TYR A 304 -28.41 -20.88 -0.32
C TYR A 304 -27.68 -20.01 0.73
N LEU A 305 -28.31 -19.29 1.67
CA LEU A 305 -29.65 -19.25 2.25
C LEU A 305 -29.92 -17.81 2.80
N PHE A 306 -31.21 -17.55 3.05
CA PHE A 306 -31.83 -16.71 4.10
C PHE A 306 -30.92 -15.95 5.07
#